data_AF-A0A8J4CUZ4-F1
#
_entry.id   AF-A0A8J4CUZ4-F1
#
_cell.length_a   1.000
_cell.length_b   1.000
_cell.length_c   1.000
_cell.angle_alpha   90.00
_cell.angle_beta   90.00
_cell.angle_gamma   90.00
#
_symmetry.space_group_name_H-M   'P 1'
#
loop_
_entity.id
_entity.type
_entity.pdbx_description
1 polymer ?
#
loop_
_entity_poly.entity_id
_entity_poly.type
_entity_poly.pdbx_seq_one_letter_code
_entity_poly.pdbx_strand_id
1 'polypeptide(L)'
;MGPSCEVDRMAVCRQTPDDPGSCGFIMPKNCECYRECFRLYCHYGTDTNKCANQMWGADAFDASCWLYGSEGQGPATDRPQDSSLYPEHPERETVWFGRIPEMLGITSYGDERLKLEDPDRRYKSPWDRPWLVWHRAANTAKPLSVCNNSCSNGRGFCIQRQYFHEPECSCHFGFMGPDCSEEDPTTCWFSPTCGGRGRCRSGFCHCHDGWWGWGCHRSAAYQPATPGTVPDLRSKTRLRIYIYELPWDIAFPFEVQEEIYTRDNIYTGYEQFMQYFLMDESVRTENPYEANLFYVPALAYFYAENVRNSQWQIKSVIDHVRQKFPFYNRSSGRDHFVFMPGDRASCHSDRWLQDGIIKVVHFGMQKKNLTWLGIENKDYGCIQNKRDLVVPSRSVNTGPLLPNVTTPYYQWLVSNRGYDGNRTLLFFFAGGVGDGEYSGGVRLALKLLLTNLTSPPADVKFFEGGIGDMYGDLLRTCKFCIAPYGHGWGIRLVHSVHFGCIPAIIQDNVYQPFEDFLPYEEFSVRMRLADVPHMVELLRTYTEDQLAKLRLGLAKYYRAFIWEREFGGMAYEWTLAGLQRRAYHLDGEYFH
;
A
#
# COMPACT_ATOMS: atom_id res chain seq x y z
N MET A 1 6.92 -14.63 30.59
CA MET A 1 5.89 -14.58 29.52
C MET A 1 4.62 -15.24 30.06
N GLY A 2 3.49 -14.53 30.06
CA GLY A 2 2.21 -15.02 30.62
C GLY A 2 1.40 -15.88 29.64
N PRO A 3 0.18 -16.33 30.01
CA PRO A 3 -0.68 -17.20 29.18
C PRO A 3 -1.11 -16.61 27.84
N SER A 4 -0.93 -15.29 27.67
CA SER A 4 -1.22 -14.52 26.46
C SER A 4 0.04 -14.05 25.74
N CYS A 5 1.24 -14.48 26.16
CA CYS A 5 2.46 -14.22 25.39
C CYS A 5 2.48 -15.12 24.16
N GLU A 6 2.52 -14.48 23.00
CA GLU A 6 2.61 -15.15 21.72
C GLU A 6 3.98 -15.81 21.55
N VAL A 7 3.96 -16.99 20.93
CA VAL A 7 5.15 -17.65 20.45
C VAL A 7 5.73 -16.81 19.32
N ASP A 8 7.01 -16.46 19.42
CA ASP A 8 7.73 -15.67 18.42
C ASP A 8 8.11 -16.54 17.21
N ARG A 9 7.11 -16.87 16.41
CA ARG A 9 7.18 -17.64 15.17
C ARG A 9 8.16 -17.08 14.13
N MET A 10 8.56 -15.81 14.17
CA MET A 10 9.61 -15.29 13.26
C MET A 10 11.01 -15.32 13.85
N ALA A 11 11.20 -15.82 15.07
CA ALA A 11 12.53 -16.03 15.64
C ALA A 11 13.43 -16.91 14.76
N VAL A 12 12.85 -17.94 14.11
CA VAL A 12 13.57 -18.81 13.17
C VAL A 12 14.00 -18.09 11.88
N CYS A 13 13.36 -16.96 11.58
CA CYS A 13 13.66 -16.09 10.45
C CYS A 13 14.62 -14.96 10.80
N ARG A 14 15.10 -14.89 12.04
CA ARG A 14 16.11 -13.92 12.45
C ARG A 14 17.47 -14.31 11.91
N GLN A 15 18.22 -13.32 11.43
CA GLN A 15 19.66 -13.45 11.20
C GLN A 15 20.49 -13.15 12.44
N THR A 16 19.91 -12.41 13.38
CA THR A 16 20.61 -11.86 14.56
C THR A 16 19.61 -11.75 15.72
N PRO A 17 20.07 -11.66 16.98
CA PRO A 17 19.18 -11.40 18.11
C PRO A 17 18.36 -10.10 18.02
N ASP A 18 18.81 -9.13 17.20
CA ASP A 18 18.17 -7.82 17.01
C ASP A 18 17.28 -7.75 15.77
N ASP A 19 17.35 -8.75 14.88
CA ASP A 19 16.50 -8.86 13.69
C ASP A 19 15.04 -9.10 14.14
N PRO A 20 14.04 -8.34 13.67
CA PRO A 20 12.65 -8.65 13.95
C PRO A 20 12.21 -10.02 13.38
N GLY A 21 12.99 -10.59 12.47
CA GLY A 21 12.69 -11.83 11.75
C GLY A 21 11.77 -11.53 10.57
N SER A 22 12.17 -11.93 9.37
CA SER A 22 11.36 -11.72 8.17
C SER A 22 11.54 -12.85 7.15
N CYS A 23 10.51 -13.09 6.32
CA CYS A 23 10.52 -14.15 5.32
C CYS A 23 11.40 -13.87 4.10
N GLY A 24 12.02 -12.68 3.99
CA GLY A 24 12.79 -12.23 2.82
C GLY A 24 11.94 -11.96 1.56
N PHE A 25 12.28 -10.91 0.79
CA PHE A 25 11.60 -10.56 -0.48
C PHE A 25 11.99 -11.54 -1.58
N ILE A 26 13.23 -12.04 -1.48
CA ILE A 26 13.80 -12.92 -2.47
C ILE A 26 13.64 -14.37 -2.02
N MET A 27 13.95 -14.74 -0.77
CA MET A 27 13.68 -16.06 -0.19
C MET A 27 13.77 -16.02 1.35
N PRO A 28 13.10 -16.94 2.05
CA PRO A 28 13.34 -17.19 3.46
C PRO A 28 14.77 -17.62 3.71
N LYS A 29 15.31 -17.07 4.80
CA LYS A 29 16.73 -17.08 5.11
C LYS A 29 17.26 -18.48 5.41
N ASN A 30 16.39 -19.39 5.82
CA ASN A 30 16.71 -20.79 6.02
C ASN A 30 15.45 -21.63 5.87
N CYS A 31 15.61 -22.94 5.94
CA CYS A 31 14.51 -23.88 5.75
C CYS A 31 13.43 -23.83 6.83
N GLU A 32 13.78 -23.62 8.09
CA GLU A 32 12.78 -23.49 9.16
C GLU A 32 12.01 -22.17 9.04
N CYS A 33 12.71 -21.08 8.69
CA CYS A 33 12.09 -19.82 8.31
C CYS A 33 11.12 -20.00 7.13
N TYR A 34 11.53 -20.72 6.07
CA TYR A 34 10.65 -21.00 4.93
C TYR A 34 9.40 -21.72 5.35
N ARG A 35 9.56 -22.81 6.13
CA ARG A 35 8.45 -23.64 6.57
C ARG A 35 7.49 -22.86 7.45
N GLU A 36 8.02 -22.03 8.34
CA GLU A 36 7.19 -21.22 9.23
C GLU A 36 6.50 -20.08 8.49
N CYS A 37 7.17 -19.41 7.56
CA CYS A 37 6.54 -18.48 6.63
C CYS A 37 5.47 -19.16 5.78
N PHE A 38 5.74 -20.33 5.20
CA PHE A 38 4.76 -21.11 4.45
C PHE A 38 3.56 -21.45 5.34
N ARG A 39 3.78 -21.87 6.59
CA ARG A 39 2.71 -22.18 7.54
C ARG A 39 1.86 -20.95 7.92
N LEU A 40 2.48 -19.78 8.01
CA LEU A 40 1.81 -18.51 8.35
C LEU A 40 1.01 -17.94 7.18
N TYR A 41 1.56 -18.03 5.97
CA TYR A 41 1.05 -17.30 4.80
C TYR A 41 0.36 -18.18 3.75
N CYS A 42 0.53 -19.51 3.80
CA CYS A 42 -0.18 -20.46 2.94
C CYS A 42 -1.31 -21.16 3.71
N HIS A 43 -2.56 -20.98 3.28
CA HIS A 43 -3.69 -21.71 3.86
C HIS A 43 -3.72 -23.19 3.46
N TYR A 44 -4.08 -24.08 4.39
CA TYR A 44 -4.29 -25.51 4.10
C TYR A 44 -5.28 -25.72 2.94
N GLY A 45 -4.85 -26.45 1.91
CA GLY A 45 -5.67 -26.78 0.74
C GLY A 45 -5.58 -25.79 -0.43
N THR A 46 -4.77 -24.73 -0.33
CA THR A 46 -4.42 -23.93 -1.51
C THR A 46 -3.46 -24.73 -2.38
N ASP A 47 -3.81 -24.91 -3.66
CA ASP A 47 -2.87 -25.29 -4.71
C ASP A 47 -1.59 -24.43 -4.58
N THR A 48 -0.40 -24.99 -4.73
CA THR A 48 0.88 -24.30 -4.43
C THR A 48 1.01 -23.00 -5.23
N ASN A 49 0.45 -22.96 -6.44
CA ASN A 49 0.32 -21.78 -7.31
C ASN A 49 -0.57 -20.65 -6.74
N LYS A 50 -1.39 -20.91 -5.72
CA LYS A 50 -2.21 -19.90 -5.02
C LYS A 50 -1.49 -19.30 -3.81
N CYS A 51 -0.61 -20.04 -3.13
CA CYS A 51 0.20 -19.45 -2.06
C CYS A 51 1.22 -18.43 -2.61
N ALA A 52 1.78 -18.75 -3.77
CA ALA A 52 2.53 -17.83 -4.62
C ALA A 52 1.92 -16.43 -4.82
N ASN A 53 0.59 -16.35 -4.86
CA ASN A 53 -0.14 -15.08 -5.03
C ASN A 53 -0.38 -14.33 -3.70
N GLN A 54 -0.16 -14.98 -2.56
CA GLN A 54 -0.38 -14.46 -1.19
C GLN A 54 0.92 -14.03 -0.50
N MET A 55 2.08 -14.49 -0.98
CA MET A 55 3.39 -13.99 -0.56
C MET A 55 3.87 -12.89 -1.53
N TRP A 56 4.54 -11.88 -0.98
CA TRP A 56 5.11 -10.74 -1.71
C TRP A 56 6.11 -11.24 -2.76
N GLY A 57 6.03 -10.74 -3.99
CA GLY A 57 7.14 -10.82 -4.95
C GLY A 57 7.41 -12.12 -5.73
N ALA A 58 7.10 -13.34 -5.24
CA ALA A 58 7.42 -14.55 -6.01
C ALA A 58 6.56 -15.76 -5.65
N ASP A 59 6.43 -16.67 -6.61
CA ASP A 59 5.82 -17.96 -6.39
C ASP A 59 6.66 -18.75 -5.37
N ALA A 60 6.23 -18.82 -4.10
CA ALA A 60 6.80 -19.74 -3.12
C ALA A 60 6.46 -21.18 -3.54
N PHE A 61 7.28 -21.73 -4.44
CA PHE A 61 7.22 -23.13 -4.85
C PHE A 61 7.77 -24.03 -3.74
N ASP A 62 7.37 -25.30 -3.76
CA ASP A 62 7.88 -26.34 -2.86
C ASP A 62 9.43 -26.42 -2.97
N ALA A 63 10.12 -25.75 -2.05
CA ALA A 63 11.57 -25.57 -2.10
C ALA A 63 12.27 -26.70 -1.36
N SER A 64 13.14 -27.43 -2.05
CA SER A 64 13.94 -28.51 -1.43
C SER A 64 15.03 -27.94 -0.52
N CYS A 65 15.03 -28.38 0.73
CA CYS A 65 15.96 -27.97 1.79
C CYS A 65 17.23 -28.83 1.86
N TRP A 66 18.40 -28.21 1.98
CA TRP A 66 19.71 -28.89 1.99
C TRP A 66 20.61 -28.40 3.14
N LEU A 67 21.67 -29.12 3.49
CA LEU A 67 22.65 -28.62 4.46
C LEU A 67 23.67 -27.71 3.75
N TYR A 68 23.97 -26.55 4.33
CA TYR A 68 25.05 -25.70 3.80
C TYR A 68 26.38 -26.44 3.92
N GLY A 69 27.14 -26.51 2.82
CA GLY A 69 28.44 -27.18 2.78
C GLY A 69 28.38 -28.71 2.63
N SER A 70 27.21 -29.33 2.48
CA SER A 70 27.13 -30.75 2.15
C SER A 70 27.30 -30.94 0.64
N GLU A 71 28.48 -31.32 0.19
CA GLU A 71 28.74 -31.78 -1.19
C GLU A 71 27.91 -33.05 -1.51
N GLY A 72 26.63 -32.88 -1.82
CA GLY A 72 25.78 -33.93 -2.37
C GLY A 72 25.16 -34.93 -1.38
N GLN A 73 25.11 -34.64 -0.08
CA GLN A 73 24.22 -35.40 0.81
C GLN A 73 22.78 -34.89 0.62
N GLY A 74 21.83 -35.80 0.40
CA GLY A 74 20.44 -35.55 0.00
C GLY A 74 19.67 -34.55 0.89
N PRO A 75 18.41 -34.22 0.52
CA PRO A 75 17.58 -33.33 1.32
C PRO A 75 17.54 -33.77 2.78
N ALA A 76 17.65 -32.82 3.71
CA ALA A 76 17.75 -33.12 5.13
C ALA A 76 16.49 -33.87 5.60
N THR A 77 16.61 -35.17 5.87
CA THR A 77 15.48 -36.02 6.30
C THR A 77 15.20 -35.97 7.80
N ASP A 78 16.15 -35.45 8.58
CA ASP A 78 16.10 -35.50 10.04
C ASP A 78 15.48 -34.22 10.62
N ARG A 79 14.22 -34.34 11.04
CA ARG A 79 13.50 -33.39 11.89
C ARG A 79 14.22 -33.26 13.24
N PRO A 80 14.23 -32.07 13.89
CA PRO A 80 13.32 -31.91 15.04
C PRO A 80 12.83 -30.48 15.41
N GLN A 81 11.63 -30.47 16.03
CA GLN A 81 11.04 -29.55 17.03
C GLN A 81 10.85 -28.06 16.69
N ASP A 82 9.61 -27.73 16.31
CA ASP A 82 8.69 -26.70 16.86
C ASP A 82 9.25 -25.68 17.89
N SER A 83 10.42 -25.10 17.63
CA SER A 83 11.09 -24.17 18.55
C SER A 83 11.14 -22.79 17.89
N SER A 84 10.44 -21.84 18.50
CA SER A 84 10.50 -20.40 18.20
C SER A 84 11.80 -19.76 18.70
N LEU A 85 12.91 -20.51 18.70
CA LEU A 85 14.19 -20.04 19.21
C LEU A 85 15.12 -19.81 18.03
N TYR A 86 15.81 -18.68 18.08
CA TYR A 86 16.94 -18.42 17.19
C TYR A 86 18.07 -19.40 17.54
N PRO A 87 18.65 -20.14 16.57
CA PRO A 87 19.73 -21.08 16.85
C PRO A 87 20.98 -20.34 17.35
N GLU A 88 21.65 -20.85 18.38
CA GLU A 88 22.84 -20.21 18.97
C GLU A 88 24.04 -20.19 18.00
N HIS A 89 24.08 -21.11 17.02
CA HIS A 89 25.15 -21.24 16.02
C HIS A 89 24.58 -21.39 14.59
N PRO A 90 23.99 -20.33 14.02
CA PRO A 90 23.29 -20.39 12.73
C PRO A 90 24.19 -20.82 11.57
N GLU A 91 25.49 -20.55 11.65
CA GLU A 91 26.48 -20.95 10.64
C GLU A 91 26.81 -22.47 10.62
N ARG A 92 26.43 -23.23 11.66
CA ARG A 92 26.74 -24.67 11.78
C ARG A 92 25.52 -25.58 11.79
N GLU A 93 24.39 -25.07 12.27
CA GLU A 93 23.19 -25.89 12.56
C GLU A 93 22.00 -25.52 11.66
N THR A 94 22.14 -24.51 10.81
CA THR A 94 21.06 -24.07 9.92
C THR A 94 21.08 -24.84 8.60
N VAL A 95 19.93 -25.42 8.24
CA VAL A 95 19.65 -26.03 6.93
C VAL A 95 19.34 -24.89 5.93
N TRP A 96 20.18 -24.74 4.91
CA TRP A 96 20.07 -23.67 3.90
C TRP A 96 19.54 -24.22 2.55
N PHE A 97 19.11 -23.35 1.65
CA PHE A 97 18.73 -23.78 0.31
C PHE A 97 19.99 -24.16 -0.50
N GLY A 98 20.24 -25.45 -0.70
CA GLY A 98 21.41 -25.96 -1.45
C GLY A 98 21.29 -25.81 -2.97
N ARG A 99 20.06 -25.62 -3.47
CA ARG A 99 19.75 -24.98 -4.76
C ARG A 99 18.62 -24.01 -4.50
N ILE A 100 18.84 -22.74 -4.79
CA ILE A 100 17.77 -21.76 -4.98
C ILE A 100 16.83 -22.41 -6.01
N PRO A 101 15.56 -22.70 -5.69
CA PRO A 101 14.62 -23.17 -6.70
C PRO A 101 14.68 -22.17 -7.83
N GLU A 102 15.21 -22.58 -8.96
CA GLU A 102 15.15 -21.73 -10.12
C GLU A 102 13.66 -21.53 -10.37
N MET A 103 13.25 -20.27 -10.48
CA MET A 103 12.20 -19.96 -11.42
C MET A 103 12.73 -20.36 -12.82
N LEU A 104 12.71 -21.68 -13.09
CA LEU A 104 13.15 -22.43 -14.26
C LEU A 104 14.55 -22.09 -14.84
N GLY A 105 15.61 -22.83 -14.44
CA GLY A 105 16.88 -22.86 -15.19
C GLY A 105 18.12 -23.32 -14.43
N ILE A 106 18.50 -24.60 -14.60
CA ILE A 106 19.57 -25.32 -13.86
C ILE A 106 20.88 -24.52 -13.82
N THR A 107 21.31 -24.11 -12.61
CA THR A 107 22.63 -23.56 -12.32
C THR A 107 23.59 -24.70 -11.97
N SER A 108 24.66 -24.87 -12.76
CA SER A 108 25.81 -25.69 -12.42
C SER A 108 27.01 -24.79 -12.12
N TYR A 109 27.70 -25.07 -11.01
CA TYR A 109 28.92 -24.36 -10.61
C TYR A 109 30.14 -24.95 -11.33
N GLY A 110 30.88 -24.10 -12.04
CA GLY A 110 32.20 -24.39 -12.58
C GLY A 110 33.18 -23.28 -12.18
N ASP A 111 34.44 -23.66 -11.93
CA ASP A 111 35.37 -22.92 -11.08
C ASP A 111 35.79 -21.51 -11.59
N GLU A 112 35.61 -21.18 -12.87
CA GLU A 112 35.88 -19.81 -13.34
C GLU A 112 34.92 -19.40 -14.48
N ARG A 113 33.95 -18.52 -14.14
CA ARG A 113 32.99 -17.77 -14.99
C ARG A 113 31.69 -18.49 -15.42
N LEU A 114 30.56 -17.82 -15.14
CA LEU A 114 29.21 -18.11 -15.65
C LEU A 114 29.20 -18.13 -17.19
N LYS A 115 28.85 -19.27 -17.80
CA LYS A 115 28.49 -19.37 -19.22
C LYS A 115 27.05 -19.87 -19.35
N LEU A 116 26.16 -19.03 -19.85
CA LEU A 116 24.83 -19.41 -20.33
C LEU A 116 24.95 -19.68 -21.84
N GLU A 117 24.89 -20.94 -22.27
CA GLU A 117 24.76 -21.29 -23.69
C GLU A 117 23.52 -22.18 -23.89
N ASP A 118 22.48 -21.65 -24.53
CA ASP A 118 21.59 -22.43 -25.42
C ASP A 118 20.93 -21.52 -26.48
N PRO A 119 21.32 -21.62 -27.77
CA PRO A 119 20.80 -20.80 -28.87
C PRO A 119 19.42 -21.20 -29.43
N ASP A 120 18.75 -22.28 -28.99
CA ASP A 120 17.60 -22.84 -29.75
C ASP A 120 16.26 -22.98 -28.99
N ARG A 121 16.05 -22.25 -27.87
CA ARG A 121 14.72 -22.20 -27.20
C ARG A 121 13.68 -21.39 -28.00
N ARG A 122 12.98 -22.06 -28.92
CA ARG A 122 11.81 -21.57 -29.68
C ARG A 122 10.48 -21.98 -29.04
N TYR A 123 10.06 -21.36 -27.93
CA TYR A 123 8.63 -21.16 -27.60
C TYR A 123 8.51 -19.90 -26.72
N LYS A 124 7.66 -18.96 -27.16
CA LYS A 124 7.46 -17.62 -26.59
C LYS A 124 6.28 -17.63 -25.60
N SER A 125 6.54 -17.45 -24.30
CA SER A 125 5.62 -16.78 -23.38
C SER A 125 6.15 -15.38 -23.05
N PRO A 126 5.33 -14.31 -22.99
CA PRO A 126 5.76 -12.98 -22.53
C PRO A 126 6.27 -12.94 -21.07
N TRP A 127 6.17 -14.08 -20.37
CA TRP A 127 6.51 -14.23 -18.96
C TRP A 127 7.68 -15.20 -18.72
N ASP A 128 8.42 -15.60 -19.76
CA ASP A 128 9.59 -16.45 -19.61
C ASP A 128 10.81 -15.63 -19.18
N ARG A 129 11.00 -15.61 -17.86
CA ARG A 129 12.00 -14.88 -17.08
C ARG A 129 13.37 -15.58 -17.08
N PRO A 130 14.47 -14.84 -17.31
CA PRO A 130 15.74 -15.03 -16.61
C PRO A 130 15.95 -13.98 -15.50
N TRP A 131 14.94 -13.18 -15.23
CA TRP A 131 14.99 -12.04 -14.31
C TRP A 131 14.54 -12.45 -12.90
N LEU A 132 15.41 -13.17 -12.20
CA LEU A 132 15.48 -13.05 -10.74
C LEU A 132 16.19 -11.73 -10.44
N VAL A 133 15.52 -10.88 -9.64
CA VAL A 133 15.93 -9.57 -9.15
C VAL A 133 15.56 -8.37 -10.05
N TRP A 134 14.35 -7.83 -9.85
CA TRP A 134 14.03 -6.42 -10.14
C TRP A 134 14.52 -5.50 -9.01
N HIS A 135 15.82 -5.57 -8.69
CA HIS A 135 16.54 -4.37 -8.30
C HIS A 135 17.06 -3.77 -9.61
N ARG A 136 17.05 -2.44 -9.75
CA ARG A 136 17.70 -1.76 -10.90
C ARG A 136 19.03 -2.46 -11.14
N ALA A 137 19.26 -2.95 -12.36
CA ALA A 137 20.24 -3.97 -12.79
C ALA A 137 21.72 -3.69 -12.44
N ALA A 138 22.02 -3.43 -11.18
CA ALA A 138 23.23 -2.75 -10.73
C ALA A 138 23.72 -3.24 -9.35
N ASN A 139 22.95 -3.96 -8.54
CA ASN A 139 23.37 -4.33 -7.17
C ASN A 139 23.57 -5.85 -7.03
N THR A 140 24.65 -6.29 -6.37
CA THR A 140 24.97 -7.70 -6.10
C THR A 140 25.14 -7.92 -4.61
N ALA A 141 24.37 -8.82 -3.99
CA ALA A 141 24.56 -9.20 -2.59
C ALA A 141 25.94 -9.86 -2.36
N LYS A 142 26.54 -9.62 -1.19
CA LYS A 142 27.83 -10.16 -0.75
C LYS A 142 27.69 -10.79 0.65
N PRO A 143 28.59 -11.71 1.05
CA PRO A 143 28.63 -12.18 2.43
C PRO A 143 28.82 -11.01 3.40
N LEU A 144 28.12 -11.02 4.54
CA LEU A 144 28.19 -9.94 5.53
C LEU A 144 29.63 -9.64 5.97
N SER A 145 30.46 -10.68 6.09
CA SER A 145 31.88 -10.57 6.46
C SER A 145 32.72 -9.70 5.52
N VAL A 146 32.23 -9.41 4.31
CA VAL A 146 32.91 -8.55 3.34
C VAL A 146 32.62 -7.07 3.61
N CYS A 147 31.48 -6.74 4.23
CA CYS A 147 31.14 -5.39 4.59
C CYS A 147 31.69 -5.00 5.97
N ASN A 148 31.91 -3.70 6.16
CA ASN A 148 32.42 -3.16 7.41
C ASN A 148 31.56 -3.61 8.62
N ASN A 149 32.23 -4.06 9.69
CA ASN A 149 31.62 -4.54 10.92
C ASN A 149 30.50 -5.60 10.71
N SER A 150 30.53 -6.32 9.58
CA SER A 150 29.46 -7.23 9.17
C SER A 150 28.05 -6.60 9.23
N CYS A 151 27.96 -5.32 8.88
CA CYS A 151 26.75 -4.50 9.02
C CYS A 151 26.16 -4.55 10.42
N SER A 152 27.01 -4.33 11.42
CA SER A 152 26.70 -4.40 12.85
C SER A 152 26.09 -5.73 13.24
N ASN A 153 26.82 -6.80 12.89
CA ASN A 153 26.40 -8.19 13.10
C ASN A 153 25.04 -8.52 12.47
N GLY A 154 24.79 -8.07 11.24
CA GLY A 154 23.57 -8.40 10.49
C GLY A 154 22.36 -7.50 10.75
N ARG A 155 22.58 -6.23 11.12
CA ARG A 155 21.55 -5.16 11.11
C ARG A 155 21.32 -4.57 9.71
N GLY A 156 21.85 -5.21 8.67
CA GLY A 156 21.70 -4.82 7.27
C GLY A 156 22.23 -5.90 6.33
N PHE A 157 22.06 -5.67 5.04
CA PHE A 157 22.58 -6.50 3.97
C PHE A 157 23.90 -5.95 3.45
N CYS A 158 24.84 -6.81 3.10
CA CYS A 158 26.05 -6.39 2.40
C CYS A 158 25.80 -6.41 0.87
N ILE A 159 25.87 -5.25 0.22
CA ILE A 159 25.58 -5.10 -1.21
C ILE A 159 26.70 -4.39 -1.96
N GLN A 160 27.06 -4.91 -3.14
CA GLN A 160 27.94 -4.25 -4.10
C GLN A 160 27.08 -3.54 -5.14
N ARG A 161 27.06 -2.21 -5.13
CA ARG A 161 26.36 -1.41 -6.15
C ARG A 161 27.28 -1.19 -7.37
N GLN A 162 26.72 -1.12 -8.58
CA GLN A 162 27.44 -1.13 -9.87
C GLN A 162 28.45 0.01 -10.02
N TYR A 163 28.16 1.14 -9.40
CA TYR A 163 28.95 2.36 -9.47
C TYR A 163 29.86 2.56 -8.25
N PHE A 164 29.81 1.65 -7.28
CA PHE A 164 30.63 1.70 -6.07
C PHE A 164 31.75 0.68 -6.18
N HIS A 165 32.93 1.02 -5.67
CA HIS A 165 34.11 0.15 -5.76
C HIS A 165 34.15 -0.93 -4.69
N GLU A 166 33.50 -0.69 -3.54
CA GLU A 166 33.49 -1.61 -2.40
C GLU A 166 32.05 -1.97 -2.01
N PRO A 167 31.81 -3.13 -1.38
CA PRO A 167 30.52 -3.48 -0.82
C PRO A 167 30.15 -2.58 0.36
N GLU A 168 28.88 -2.17 0.43
CA GLU A 168 28.35 -1.30 1.48
C GLU A 168 27.18 -1.98 2.20
N CYS A 169 26.92 -1.54 3.44
CA CYS A 169 25.77 -2.00 4.19
C CYS A 169 24.48 -1.27 3.76
N SER A 170 23.46 -2.04 3.40
CA SER A 170 22.09 -1.57 3.25
C SER A 170 21.30 -1.95 4.50
N CYS A 171 21.06 -0.97 5.36
CA CYS A 171 20.50 -1.23 6.68
C CYS A 171 19.07 -1.79 6.63
N HIS A 172 18.80 -2.71 7.55
CA HIS A 172 17.44 -3.13 7.83
C HIS A 172 16.64 -1.92 8.32
N PHE A 173 15.34 -1.98 8.08
CA PHE A 173 14.40 -0.98 8.57
C PHE A 173 14.54 -0.82 10.09
N GLY A 174 14.56 0.43 10.59
CA GLY A 174 14.89 0.70 11.99
C GLY A 174 16.34 1.05 12.27
N PHE A 175 17.25 0.87 11.30
CA PHE A 175 18.67 1.12 11.45
C PHE A 175 19.22 2.02 10.35
N MET A 176 20.27 2.75 10.67
CA MET A 176 20.94 3.67 9.75
C MET A 176 22.46 3.72 10.00
N GLY A 177 23.14 4.54 9.19
CA GLY A 177 24.59 4.69 9.24
C GLY A 177 25.31 3.75 8.27
N PRO A 178 26.63 3.92 8.13
CA PRO A 178 27.44 3.20 7.13
C PRO A 178 27.60 1.70 7.41
N ASP A 179 27.45 1.28 8.68
CA ASP A 179 27.53 -0.11 9.12
C ASP A 179 26.27 -0.56 9.88
N CYS A 180 25.19 0.23 9.86
CA CYS A 180 23.91 -0.09 10.52
C CYS A 180 23.98 -0.18 12.06
N SER A 181 24.95 0.49 12.67
CA SER A 181 25.11 0.52 14.13
C SER A 181 24.13 1.45 14.83
N GLU A 182 23.59 2.44 14.11
CA GLU A 182 22.68 3.47 14.64
C GLU A 182 21.22 3.05 14.49
N GLU A 183 20.39 3.33 15.50
CA GLU A 183 18.94 3.23 15.37
C GLU A 183 18.40 4.43 14.58
N ASP A 184 17.44 4.20 13.68
CA ASP A 184 16.73 5.27 12.97
C ASP A 184 15.38 5.55 13.65
N PRO A 185 15.28 6.59 14.50
CA PRO A 185 14.05 6.91 15.21
C PRO A 185 12.93 7.41 14.28
N THR A 186 13.24 7.78 13.03
CA THR A 186 12.25 8.27 12.07
C THR A 186 11.48 7.13 11.39
N THR A 187 11.96 5.90 11.54
CA THR A 187 11.39 4.73 10.86
C THR A 187 10.44 3.93 11.74
N CYS A 188 10.06 4.39 12.94
CA CYS A 188 9.11 3.61 13.73
C CYS A 188 7.72 3.50 13.08
N TRP A 189 7.31 2.26 12.77
CA TRP A 189 6.08 1.96 12.06
C TRP A 189 4.88 2.60 12.74
N PHE A 190 4.15 3.40 11.98
CA PHE A 190 2.92 4.09 12.39
C PHE A 190 3.03 5.01 13.62
N SER A 191 4.17 5.09 14.31
CA SER A 191 4.28 5.87 15.55
C SER A 191 5.74 6.25 15.78
N PRO A 192 6.27 7.25 15.05
CA PRO A 192 7.69 7.62 15.11
C PRO A 192 8.21 7.91 16.53
N THR A 193 7.36 8.45 17.40
CA THR A 193 7.72 8.78 18.79
C THR A 193 7.31 7.72 19.81
N CYS A 194 6.71 6.61 19.38
CA CYS A 194 6.13 5.59 20.27
C CYS A 194 5.24 6.19 21.37
N GLY A 195 4.44 7.21 21.01
CA GLY A 195 3.58 7.93 21.94
C GLY A 195 4.31 8.66 23.07
N GLY A 196 5.64 8.83 22.99
CA GLY A 196 6.49 9.29 24.09
C GLY A 196 6.57 8.30 25.27
N ARG A 197 6.11 7.06 25.06
CA ARG A 197 5.91 6.02 26.09
C ARG A 197 6.66 4.73 25.73
N GLY A 198 7.62 4.82 24.83
CA GLY A 198 8.45 3.71 24.40
C GLY A 198 9.68 4.19 23.64
N ARG A 199 10.50 3.24 23.22
CA ARG A 199 11.67 3.47 22.36
C ARG A 199 11.48 2.77 21.04
N CYS A 200 11.88 3.44 19.97
CA CYS A 200 11.93 2.82 18.66
C CYS A 200 13.13 1.87 18.59
N ARG A 201 12.91 0.61 18.24
CA ARG A 201 13.99 -0.35 17.97
C ARG A 201 13.57 -1.28 16.83
N SER A 202 14.45 -1.43 15.85
CA SER A 202 14.19 -2.24 14.64
C SER A 202 12.88 -1.85 13.90
N GLY A 203 12.50 -0.57 13.95
CA GLY A 203 11.29 -0.05 13.33
C GLY A 203 10.00 -0.30 14.11
N PHE A 204 10.07 -0.83 15.33
CA PHE A 204 8.92 -1.09 16.19
C PHE A 204 9.02 -0.36 17.53
N CYS A 205 7.86 -0.10 18.12
CA CYS A 205 7.78 0.53 19.42
C CYS A 205 7.92 -0.48 20.56
N HIS A 206 9.01 -0.35 21.33
CA HIS A 206 9.23 -1.07 22.58
C HIS A 206 8.74 -0.22 23.75
N CYS A 207 7.60 -0.60 24.32
CA CYS A 207 6.91 0.21 25.31
C CYS A 207 7.56 0.17 26.69
N HIS A 208 7.43 1.28 27.41
CA HIS A 208 7.74 1.34 28.84
C HIS A 208 6.70 0.56 29.65
N ASP A 209 7.07 0.15 30.86
CA ASP A 209 6.19 -0.62 31.74
C ASP A 209 4.84 0.06 31.94
N GLY A 210 3.77 -0.74 31.87
CA GLY A 210 2.39 -0.26 31.95
C GLY A 210 1.81 0.26 30.64
N TRP A 211 2.60 0.31 29.56
CA TRP A 211 2.16 0.68 28.22
C TRP A 211 2.33 -0.46 27.21
N TRP A 212 1.42 -0.55 26.23
CA TRP A 212 1.51 -1.55 25.17
C TRP A 212 0.76 -1.14 23.89
N GLY A 213 0.74 -2.04 22.90
CA GLY A 213 0.14 -1.85 21.58
C GLY A 213 1.09 -1.16 20.60
N TRP A 214 0.66 -1.03 19.34
CA TRP A 214 1.52 -0.70 18.19
C TRP A 214 2.34 0.59 18.34
N GLY A 215 1.84 1.57 19.09
CA GLY A 215 2.56 2.83 19.36
C GLY A 215 2.72 3.14 20.85
N CYS A 216 2.59 2.16 21.75
CA CYS A 216 2.65 2.37 23.21
C CYS A 216 1.60 3.33 23.75
N HIS A 217 0.43 3.35 23.12
CA HIS A 217 -0.67 4.25 23.47
C HIS A 217 -1.62 3.66 24.50
N ARG A 218 -1.58 2.35 24.75
CA ARG A 218 -2.53 1.68 25.63
C ARG A 218 -2.02 1.56 27.05
N SER A 219 -2.87 1.83 28.03
CA SER A 219 -2.58 1.64 29.47
C SER A 219 -3.60 0.78 30.20
N ALA A 220 -4.75 0.47 29.56
CA ALA A 220 -5.78 -0.37 30.16
C ALA A 220 -6.23 -1.51 29.23
N ALA A 221 -6.34 -2.71 29.81
CA ALA A 221 -6.95 -3.87 29.16
C ALA A 221 -8.39 -3.99 29.68
N TYR A 222 -9.37 -3.99 28.78
CA TYR A 222 -10.76 -4.07 29.16
C TYR A 222 -11.20 -5.54 29.34
N GLN A 223 -11.96 -5.82 30.40
CA GLN A 223 -12.43 -7.17 30.72
C GLN A 223 -13.56 -7.63 29.77
N PRO A 224 -13.58 -8.90 29.34
CA PRO A 224 -14.71 -9.43 28.57
C PRO A 224 -16.03 -9.18 29.31
N ALA A 225 -17.04 -8.65 28.63
CA ALA A 225 -18.37 -8.54 29.21
C ALA A 225 -18.89 -9.95 29.50
N THR A 226 -19.70 -10.09 30.55
CA THR A 226 -20.38 -11.35 30.83
C THR A 226 -21.22 -11.72 29.60
N PRO A 227 -21.17 -12.97 29.10
CA PRO A 227 -21.94 -13.39 27.95
C PRO A 227 -23.41 -12.95 28.06
N GLY A 228 -23.91 -12.23 27.05
CA GLY A 228 -25.26 -11.66 27.05
C GLY A 228 -25.42 -10.26 27.66
N THR A 229 -24.35 -9.64 28.18
CA THR A 229 -24.39 -8.31 28.83
C THR A 229 -23.38 -7.32 28.24
N VAL A 230 -23.32 -7.18 26.91
CA VAL A 230 -22.46 -6.15 26.28
C VAL A 230 -23.11 -4.77 26.54
N PRO A 231 -22.57 -3.92 27.44
CA PRO A 231 -23.10 -2.59 27.61
C PRO A 231 -22.89 -1.77 26.34
N ASP A 232 -23.91 -1.03 25.92
CA ASP A 232 -23.78 -0.07 24.83
C ASP A 232 -23.39 1.30 25.42
N LEU A 233 -22.10 1.63 25.38
CA LEU A 233 -21.56 2.90 25.87
C LEU A 233 -21.26 3.87 24.70
N ARG A 234 -21.74 3.56 23.50
CA ARG A 234 -21.46 4.36 22.31
C ARG A 234 -22.04 5.76 22.45
N SER A 235 -21.21 6.75 22.13
CA SER A 235 -21.70 8.12 22.04
C SER A 235 -22.51 8.32 20.76
N LYS A 236 -23.66 8.99 20.87
CA LYS A 236 -24.46 9.40 19.69
C LYS A 236 -23.88 10.61 18.97
N THR A 237 -23.05 11.42 19.63
CA THR A 237 -22.57 12.71 19.10
C THR A 237 -21.08 12.75 18.82
N ARG A 238 -20.31 11.80 19.36
CA ARG A 238 -18.86 11.73 19.20
C ARG A 238 -18.50 10.40 18.58
N LEU A 239 -17.79 10.42 17.46
CA LEU A 239 -17.24 9.20 16.87
C LEU A 239 -16.16 8.63 17.79
N ARG A 240 -16.31 7.37 18.16
CA ARG A 240 -15.28 6.58 18.84
C ARG A 240 -14.93 5.38 18.00
N ILE A 241 -13.63 5.14 17.81
CA ILE A 241 -13.11 4.02 17.03
C ILE A 241 -12.17 3.18 17.91
N TYR A 242 -12.43 1.87 17.97
CA TYR A 242 -11.52 0.90 18.58
C TYR A 242 -10.70 0.22 17.50
N ILE A 243 -9.41 0.00 17.76
CA ILE A 243 -8.51 -0.77 16.88
C ILE A 243 -8.21 -2.12 17.53
N TYR A 244 -8.28 -3.20 16.74
CA TYR A 244 -7.79 -4.49 17.19
C TYR A 244 -6.26 -4.49 17.24
N GLU A 245 -5.72 -4.73 18.43
CA GLU A 245 -4.31 -5.08 18.58
C GLU A 245 -4.19 -6.55 18.14
N LEU A 246 -3.59 -6.76 16.97
CA LEU A 246 -3.44 -8.08 16.36
C LEU A 246 -2.05 -8.64 16.68
N PRO A 247 -1.95 -9.97 16.85
CA PRO A 247 -0.67 -10.67 16.89
C PRO A 247 0.18 -10.32 15.68
N TRP A 248 1.49 -10.29 15.90
CA TRP A 248 2.44 -10.01 14.83
C TRP A 248 2.42 -11.13 13.76
N ASP A 249 2.09 -12.38 14.12
CA ASP A 249 1.99 -13.48 13.15
C ASP A 249 0.68 -13.48 12.33
N ILE A 250 -0.27 -12.60 12.66
CA ILE A 250 -1.57 -12.45 11.98
C ILE A 250 -1.60 -11.23 11.08
N ALA A 251 -1.08 -10.09 11.54
CA ALA A 251 -1.06 -8.85 10.78
C ALA A 251 0.26 -8.11 11.02
N PHE A 252 1.22 -8.30 10.12
CA PHE A 252 2.51 -7.64 10.15
C PHE A 252 2.84 -7.01 8.80
N PRO A 253 3.48 -5.83 8.79
CA PRO A 253 3.99 -5.25 7.56
C PRO A 253 5.15 -6.11 7.04
N PHE A 254 4.84 -7.06 6.15
CA PHE A 254 5.78 -8.04 5.57
C PHE A 254 7.04 -7.41 4.94
N GLU A 255 6.95 -6.14 4.54
CA GLU A 255 7.95 -5.31 3.85
C GLU A 255 9.23 -4.97 4.63
N VAL A 256 9.58 -5.67 5.71
CA VAL A 256 10.88 -5.52 6.39
C VAL A 256 12.06 -6.02 5.54
N GLN A 257 11.86 -6.23 4.23
CA GLN A 257 12.67 -7.05 3.38
C GLN A 257 13.39 -6.25 2.28
N GLU A 258 14.70 -6.15 2.49
CA GLU A 258 15.79 -6.11 1.51
C GLU A 258 16.01 -4.85 0.67
N GLU A 259 15.03 -3.98 0.43
CA GLU A 259 15.30 -2.61 -0.02
C GLU A 259 14.25 -1.62 0.51
N ILE A 260 14.70 -0.73 1.39
CA ILE A 260 14.10 0.61 1.52
C ILE A 260 14.04 1.19 0.08
N TYR A 261 12.94 1.86 -0.29
CA TYR A 261 12.76 2.68 -1.52
C TYR A 261 12.06 2.10 -2.76
N THR A 262 11.56 0.85 -2.80
CA THR A 262 10.76 0.39 -3.97
C THR A 262 9.25 0.44 -3.75
N ARG A 263 8.79 0.69 -2.52
CA ARG A 263 7.36 0.85 -2.27
C ARG A 263 6.86 2.15 -2.87
N ASP A 264 5.89 2.02 -3.76
CA ASP A 264 5.21 3.18 -4.29
C ASP A 264 4.34 3.80 -3.18
N ASN A 265 4.75 4.98 -2.73
CA ASN A 265 4.16 5.66 -1.60
C ASN A 265 2.70 6.07 -1.85
N ILE A 266 2.24 6.08 -3.10
CA ILE A 266 0.83 6.27 -3.47
C ILE A 266 -0.14 5.38 -2.67
N TYR A 267 0.29 4.20 -2.23
CA TYR A 267 -0.54 3.25 -1.49
C TYR A 267 -0.48 3.42 0.02
N THR A 268 0.31 4.37 0.53
CA THR A 268 0.62 4.53 1.97
C THR A 268 -0.35 5.48 2.70
N GLY A 269 -1.49 5.84 2.11
CA GLY A 269 -2.49 6.69 2.76
C GLY A 269 -2.98 6.14 4.11
N TYR A 270 -3.13 4.81 4.22
CA TYR A 270 -3.50 4.16 5.48
C TYR A 270 -2.40 4.24 6.56
N GLU A 271 -1.15 4.42 6.17
CA GLU A 271 -0.05 4.59 7.12
C GLU A 271 -0.10 5.96 7.76
N GLN A 272 -0.36 6.98 6.94
CA GLN A 272 -0.60 8.33 7.42
C GLN A 272 -1.86 8.38 8.29
N PHE A 273 -2.93 7.67 7.89
CA PHE A 273 -4.10 7.49 8.74
C PHE A 273 -3.71 6.89 10.10
N MET A 274 -2.94 5.81 10.10
CA MET A 274 -2.49 5.15 11.32
C MET A 274 -1.60 6.02 12.20
N GLN A 275 -0.67 6.78 11.61
CA GLN A 275 0.20 7.72 12.32
C GLN A 275 -0.59 8.73 13.13
N TYR A 276 -1.61 9.34 12.53
CA TYR A 276 -2.44 10.29 13.25
C TYR A 276 -3.46 9.60 14.16
N PHE A 277 -4.06 8.49 13.72
CA PHE A 277 -5.07 7.76 14.48
C PHE A 277 -4.54 7.20 15.80
N LEU A 278 -3.32 6.67 15.82
CA LEU A 278 -2.75 6.09 17.03
C LEU A 278 -2.58 7.14 18.16
N MET A 279 -2.31 8.39 17.79
CA MET A 279 -2.13 9.52 18.71
C MET A 279 -3.45 10.28 19.03
N ASP A 280 -4.53 10.04 18.30
CA ASP A 280 -5.77 10.82 18.40
C ASP A 280 -6.71 10.28 19.49
N GLU A 281 -6.51 10.70 20.73
CA GLU A 281 -7.35 10.33 21.89
C GLU A 281 -8.79 10.90 21.81
N SER A 282 -9.06 11.83 20.88
CA SER A 282 -10.40 12.41 20.71
C SER A 282 -11.36 11.47 19.99
N VAL A 283 -10.83 10.64 19.09
CA VAL A 283 -11.62 9.65 18.31
C VAL A 283 -11.24 8.21 18.66
N ARG A 284 -9.99 7.91 18.93
CA ARG A 284 -9.59 6.56 19.36
C ARG A 284 -10.12 6.29 20.77
N THR A 285 -10.57 5.07 21.03
CA THR A 285 -10.90 4.60 22.38
C THR A 285 -10.16 3.30 22.71
N GLU A 286 -9.70 3.18 23.95
CA GLU A 286 -9.20 1.91 24.52
C GLU A 286 -10.33 0.99 24.99
N ASN A 287 -11.55 1.53 25.12
CA ASN A 287 -12.74 0.82 25.58
C ASN A 287 -13.61 0.41 24.38
N PRO A 288 -13.63 -0.88 23.99
CA PRO A 288 -14.39 -1.31 22.82
C PRO A 288 -15.91 -1.15 22.95
N TYR A 289 -16.45 -0.95 24.17
CA TYR A 289 -17.89 -0.73 24.38
C TYR A 289 -18.33 0.71 24.07
N GLU A 290 -17.39 1.64 24.00
CA GLU A 290 -17.63 3.01 23.55
C GLU A 290 -17.59 3.15 22.03
N ALA A 291 -17.04 2.15 21.32
CA ALA A 291 -16.72 2.24 19.91
C ALA A 291 -17.96 2.19 19.01
N ASN A 292 -18.13 3.22 18.18
CA ASN A 292 -19.09 3.24 17.09
C ASN A 292 -18.60 2.40 15.90
N LEU A 293 -17.28 2.41 15.65
CA LEU A 293 -16.64 1.63 14.59
C LEU A 293 -15.41 0.89 15.10
N PHE A 294 -15.06 -0.19 14.42
CA PHE A 294 -13.90 -1.01 14.70
C PHE A 294 -12.94 -1.02 13.52
N TYR A 295 -11.72 -0.53 13.73
CA TYR A 295 -10.67 -0.65 12.74
C TYR A 295 -10.00 -2.03 12.82
N VAL A 296 -9.96 -2.72 11.69
CA VAL A 296 -9.24 -4.00 11.52
C VAL A 296 -7.96 -3.72 10.72
N PRO A 297 -6.78 -3.65 11.35
CA PRO A 297 -5.53 -3.36 10.67
C PRO A 297 -5.02 -4.60 9.91
N ALA A 298 -5.74 -4.99 8.85
CA ALA A 298 -5.39 -6.18 8.06
C ALA A 298 -4.14 -5.98 7.19
N LEU A 299 -3.66 -4.74 7.05
CA LEU A 299 -2.42 -4.42 6.34
C LEU A 299 -2.40 -4.99 4.90
N ALA A 300 -3.56 -4.93 4.23
CA ALA A 300 -3.85 -5.64 2.98
C ALA A 300 -2.83 -5.41 1.86
N TYR A 301 -2.22 -4.23 1.78
CA TYR A 301 -1.24 -3.90 0.74
C TYR A 301 0.04 -4.73 0.84
N PHE A 302 0.54 -5.00 2.05
CA PHE A 302 1.77 -5.77 2.25
C PHE A 302 1.68 -7.21 1.74
N TYR A 303 0.47 -7.74 1.59
CA TYR A 303 0.22 -9.12 1.19
C TYR A 303 -0.23 -9.26 -0.27
N ALA A 304 -0.74 -8.18 -0.87
CA ALA A 304 -1.35 -8.23 -2.20
C ALA A 304 -0.81 -7.18 -3.18
N GLU A 305 0.12 -6.33 -2.74
CA GLU A 305 0.70 -5.26 -3.56
C GLU A 305 -0.40 -4.39 -4.20
N ASN A 306 -0.15 -3.93 -5.42
CA ASN A 306 -1.02 -3.03 -6.15
C ASN A 306 -2.24 -3.73 -6.78
N VAL A 307 -2.07 -4.89 -7.44
CA VAL A 307 -3.11 -5.50 -8.29
C VAL A 307 -3.56 -6.90 -7.86
N ARG A 308 -2.96 -7.50 -6.83
CA ARG A 308 -3.31 -8.87 -6.40
C ARG A 308 -4.49 -8.85 -5.42
N ASN A 309 -4.97 -10.04 -5.07
CA ASN A 309 -6.15 -10.23 -4.24
C ASN A 309 -5.78 -10.34 -2.74
N SER A 310 -6.09 -9.29 -1.97
CA SER A 310 -5.86 -9.25 -0.51
C SER A 310 -6.93 -9.97 0.33
N GLN A 311 -7.95 -10.57 -0.28
CA GLN A 311 -9.09 -11.13 0.47
C GLN A 311 -8.68 -12.21 1.46
N TRP A 312 -7.63 -12.98 1.16
CA TRP A 312 -7.19 -14.09 2.00
C TRP A 312 -6.53 -13.60 3.29
N GLN A 313 -5.66 -12.60 3.18
CA GLN A 313 -5.10 -11.93 4.36
C GLN A 313 -6.20 -11.31 5.21
N ILE A 314 -7.12 -10.58 4.58
CA ILE A 314 -8.25 -9.96 5.27
C ILE A 314 -9.11 -11.03 5.95
N LYS A 315 -9.33 -12.18 5.29
CA LYS A 315 -10.06 -13.32 5.86
C LYS A 315 -9.35 -13.91 7.08
N SER A 316 -8.04 -14.16 7.00
CA SER A 316 -7.25 -14.69 8.12
C SER A 316 -7.34 -13.79 9.34
N VAL A 317 -7.16 -12.48 9.13
CA VAL A 317 -7.28 -11.46 10.19
C VAL A 317 -8.69 -11.41 10.77
N ILE A 318 -9.72 -11.41 9.93
CA ILE A 318 -11.11 -11.40 10.38
C ILE A 318 -11.46 -12.68 11.15
N ASP A 319 -11.03 -13.84 10.69
CA ASP A 319 -11.27 -15.11 11.37
C ASP A 319 -10.62 -15.11 12.75
N HIS A 320 -9.40 -14.58 12.88
CA HIS A 320 -8.76 -14.35 14.18
C HIS A 320 -9.58 -13.42 15.06
N VAL A 321 -9.99 -12.26 14.53
CA VAL A 321 -10.80 -11.26 15.27
C VAL A 321 -12.10 -11.89 15.77
N ARG A 322 -12.78 -12.67 14.93
CA ARG A 322 -14.05 -13.35 15.24
C ARG A 322 -13.91 -14.41 16.33
N GLN A 323 -12.78 -15.10 16.38
CA GLN A 323 -12.51 -16.13 17.38
C GLN A 323 -12.10 -15.55 18.72
N LYS A 324 -11.36 -14.44 18.74
CA LYS A 324 -10.79 -13.84 19.96
C LYS A 324 -11.64 -12.75 20.58
N PHE A 325 -12.46 -12.05 19.79
CA PHE A 325 -13.23 -10.90 20.27
C PHE A 325 -14.73 -11.03 19.94
N PRO A 326 -15.63 -10.61 20.85
CA PRO A 326 -17.08 -10.74 20.63
C PRO A 326 -17.65 -9.71 19.66
N PHE A 327 -16.95 -8.60 19.41
CA PHE A 327 -17.52 -7.42 18.74
C PHE A 327 -17.78 -7.60 17.25
N TYR A 328 -16.98 -8.40 16.53
CA TYR A 328 -17.23 -8.64 15.11
C TYR A 328 -18.56 -9.38 14.88
N ASN A 329 -18.84 -10.39 15.70
CA ASN A 329 -20.05 -11.20 15.55
C ASN A 329 -21.33 -10.41 15.92
N ARG A 330 -21.23 -9.32 16.69
CA ARG A 330 -22.36 -8.45 17.06
C ARG A 330 -23.05 -7.83 15.84
N SER A 331 -22.27 -7.39 14.85
CA SER A 331 -22.75 -6.69 13.67
C SER A 331 -22.60 -7.51 12.39
N SER A 332 -21.94 -8.67 12.48
CA SER A 332 -21.41 -9.43 11.34
C SER A 332 -20.48 -8.60 10.46
N GLY A 333 -19.65 -7.75 11.09
CA GLY A 333 -18.65 -6.90 10.43
C GLY A 333 -19.15 -5.54 9.94
N ARG A 334 -20.46 -5.25 10.04
CA ARG A 334 -21.05 -4.03 9.47
C ARG A 334 -20.51 -2.73 10.08
N ASP A 335 -20.09 -2.77 11.34
CA ASP A 335 -19.44 -1.65 12.05
C ASP A 335 -17.90 -1.76 12.04
N HIS A 336 -17.34 -2.64 11.21
CA HIS A 336 -15.90 -2.81 11.03
C HIS A 336 -15.45 -2.14 9.74
N PHE A 337 -14.21 -1.66 9.71
CA PHE A 337 -13.59 -1.17 8.49
C PHE A 337 -12.16 -1.64 8.30
N VAL A 338 -11.75 -1.75 7.02
CA VAL A 338 -10.41 -2.15 6.59
C VAL A 338 -9.95 -1.26 5.44
N PHE A 339 -8.65 -0.93 5.41
CA PHE A 339 -8.03 -0.28 4.26
C PHE A 339 -7.66 -1.29 3.17
N MET A 340 -8.01 -0.99 1.92
CA MET A 340 -7.65 -1.75 0.72
C MET A 340 -7.11 -0.80 -0.35
N PRO A 341 -5.86 -0.35 -0.22
CA PRO A 341 -5.34 0.80 -0.98
C PRO A 341 -4.85 0.47 -2.40
N GLY A 342 -4.80 -0.80 -2.81
CA GLY A 342 -4.29 -1.21 -4.12
C GLY A 342 -5.09 -0.66 -5.32
N ASP A 343 -4.54 -0.74 -6.53
CA ASP A 343 -5.06 -0.21 -7.80
C ASP A 343 -6.49 -0.60 -8.09
N ARG A 344 -6.81 -1.85 -7.74
CA ARG A 344 -8.09 -2.47 -7.98
C ARG A 344 -8.90 -2.55 -6.69
N ALA A 345 -8.52 -1.81 -5.65
CA ALA A 345 -9.26 -1.71 -4.40
C ALA A 345 -9.77 -3.09 -3.92
N SER A 346 -11.09 -3.26 -3.86
CA SER A 346 -11.72 -4.54 -3.53
C SER A 346 -12.34 -5.27 -4.72
N CYS A 347 -12.02 -4.91 -5.97
CA CYS A 347 -12.60 -5.56 -7.16
C CYS A 347 -12.45 -7.09 -7.17
N HIS A 348 -11.39 -7.60 -6.54
CA HIS A 348 -11.08 -9.03 -6.45
C HIS A 348 -11.86 -9.78 -5.36
N SER A 349 -12.57 -9.05 -4.51
CA SER A 349 -13.13 -9.61 -3.29
C SER A 349 -14.43 -10.37 -3.54
N ASP A 350 -14.51 -11.53 -2.90
CA ASP A 350 -15.72 -12.34 -2.84
C ASP A 350 -16.85 -11.63 -2.11
N ARG A 351 -18.07 -12.14 -2.31
CA ARG A 351 -19.30 -11.54 -1.79
C ARG A 351 -19.28 -11.29 -0.29
N TRP A 352 -18.71 -12.19 0.50
CA TRP A 352 -18.66 -12.03 1.96
C TRP A 352 -17.91 -10.75 2.38
N LEU A 353 -16.80 -10.42 1.70
CA LEU A 353 -16.01 -9.21 1.96
C LEU A 353 -16.65 -7.99 1.28
N GLN A 354 -17.29 -8.19 0.13
CA GLN A 354 -18.06 -7.14 -0.54
C GLN A 354 -19.29 -6.69 0.21
N ASP A 355 -19.90 -7.53 1.04
CA ASP A 355 -21.16 -7.24 1.75
C ASP A 355 -20.93 -6.97 3.24
N GLY A 356 -19.92 -7.61 3.85
CA GLY A 356 -19.79 -7.70 5.31
C GLY A 356 -19.05 -6.58 6.03
N ILE A 357 -18.25 -5.74 5.35
CA ILE A 357 -17.38 -4.74 6.01
C ILE A 357 -17.33 -3.41 5.26
N ILE A 358 -17.08 -2.31 5.96
CA ILE A 358 -16.77 -1.00 5.35
C ILE A 358 -15.37 -1.07 4.75
N LYS A 359 -15.22 -0.77 3.47
CA LYS A 359 -13.91 -0.71 2.83
C LYS A 359 -13.48 0.74 2.64
N VAL A 360 -12.26 1.05 3.06
CA VAL A 360 -11.59 2.32 2.79
C VAL A 360 -10.60 2.10 1.65
N VAL A 361 -10.84 2.73 0.51
CA VAL A 361 -10.13 2.43 -0.75
C VAL A 361 -9.62 3.71 -1.42
N HIS A 362 -8.66 3.59 -2.33
CA HIS A 362 -8.24 4.72 -3.16
C HIS A 362 -8.93 4.75 -4.54
N PHE A 363 -9.59 3.67 -4.94
CA PHE A 363 -10.21 3.54 -6.26
C PHE A 363 -11.67 3.13 -6.16
N GLY A 364 -12.57 4.08 -6.44
CA GLY A 364 -14.00 3.89 -6.33
C GLY A 364 -14.68 3.32 -7.58
N MET A 365 -14.13 2.26 -8.18
CA MET A 365 -14.73 1.64 -9.37
C MET A 365 -16.12 1.06 -9.05
N GLN A 366 -17.13 1.46 -9.81
CA GLN A 366 -18.53 1.02 -9.62
C GLN A 366 -19.05 0.14 -10.75
N LYS A 367 -18.30 0.03 -11.85
CA LYS A 367 -18.73 -0.74 -13.02
C LYS A 367 -18.85 -2.22 -12.64
N LYS A 368 -20.00 -2.82 -12.98
CA LYS A 368 -20.24 -4.27 -12.89
C LYS A 368 -19.73 -4.97 -14.15
N ASN A 369 -19.61 -6.30 -14.10
CA ASN A 369 -19.19 -7.13 -15.24
C ASN A 369 -17.79 -6.75 -15.76
N LEU A 370 -16.88 -6.40 -14.85
CA LEU A 370 -15.48 -6.17 -15.19
C LEU A 370 -14.87 -7.44 -15.79
N THR A 371 -14.11 -7.27 -16.86
CA THR A 371 -13.40 -8.33 -17.60
C THR A 371 -11.91 -8.38 -17.25
N TRP A 372 -11.49 -7.72 -16.18
CA TRP A 372 -10.09 -7.67 -15.77
C TRP A 372 -9.61 -9.05 -15.30
N LEU A 373 -8.35 -9.38 -15.60
CA LEU A 373 -7.71 -10.61 -15.15
C LEU A 373 -7.74 -10.71 -13.62
N GLY A 374 -8.16 -11.87 -13.10
CA GLY A 374 -8.19 -12.16 -11.66
C GLY A 374 -9.41 -11.61 -10.91
N ILE A 375 -10.41 -11.05 -11.61
CA ILE A 375 -11.71 -10.70 -10.99
C ILE A 375 -12.63 -11.91 -11.10
N GLU A 376 -12.84 -12.59 -9.97
CA GLU A 376 -13.74 -13.74 -9.85
C GLU A 376 -15.20 -13.29 -9.69
N ASN A 377 -15.46 -12.30 -8.83
CA ASN A 377 -16.80 -11.74 -8.61
C ASN A 377 -17.06 -10.52 -9.51
N LYS A 378 -18.06 -10.65 -10.39
CA LYS A 378 -18.40 -9.62 -11.40
C LYS A 378 -19.74 -8.92 -11.14
N ASP A 379 -20.46 -9.32 -10.09
CA ASP A 379 -21.83 -8.88 -9.82
C ASP A 379 -21.89 -7.45 -9.27
N TYR A 380 -20.78 -6.97 -8.70
CA TYR A 380 -20.64 -5.66 -8.08
C TYR A 380 -19.48 -4.88 -8.67
N GLY A 381 -19.54 -3.56 -8.51
CA GLY A 381 -18.34 -2.75 -8.59
C GLY A 381 -17.42 -3.04 -7.41
N CYS A 382 -16.26 -2.41 -7.41
CA CYS A 382 -15.24 -2.55 -6.39
C CYS A 382 -15.57 -1.79 -5.10
N ILE A 383 -16.66 -1.03 -5.07
CA ILE A 383 -17.20 -0.37 -3.90
C ILE A 383 -18.73 -0.33 -3.90
N GLN A 384 -19.30 -0.08 -2.71
CA GLN A 384 -20.69 0.23 -2.45
C GLN A 384 -20.78 1.67 -1.91
N ASN A 385 -21.16 2.67 -2.73
CA ASN A 385 -21.02 4.11 -2.42
C ASN A 385 -21.67 4.62 -1.11
N LYS A 386 -22.62 3.88 -0.54
CA LYS A 386 -23.25 4.26 0.75
C LYS A 386 -22.54 3.69 1.97
N ARG A 387 -21.78 2.62 1.79
CA ARG A 387 -21.07 1.92 2.87
C ARG A 387 -19.58 2.17 2.79
N ASP A 388 -18.98 2.06 1.61
CA ASP A 388 -17.54 2.18 1.44
C ASP A 388 -17.12 3.65 1.35
N LEU A 389 -15.84 3.90 1.62
CA LEU A 389 -15.24 5.22 1.62
C LEU A 389 -14.08 5.25 0.62
N VAL A 390 -14.13 6.18 -0.32
CA VAL A 390 -13.00 6.46 -1.21
C VAL A 390 -12.21 7.62 -0.62
N VAL A 391 -10.91 7.43 -0.44
CA VAL A 391 -9.97 8.42 0.12
C VAL A 391 -8.85 8.68 -0.89
N PRO A 392 -8.15 9.83 -0.83
CA PRO A 392 -7.10 10.14 -1.79
C PRO A 392 -5.88 9.23 -1.56
N SER A 393 -5.22 8.82 -2.64
CA SER A 393 -3.87 8.26 -2.54
C SER A 393 -2.88 9.29 -2.01
N ARG A 394 -1.76 8.82 -1.44
CA ARG A 394 -0.69 9.70 -0.98
C ARG A 394 0.31 10.01 -2.10
N SER A 395 0.23 11.18 -2.72
CA SER A 395 1.17 11.52 -3.81
C SER A 395 2.55 11.91 -3.27
N VAL A 396 3.60 11.14 -3.60
CA VAL A 396 5.01 11.53 -3.37
C VAL A 396 6.00 10.97 -4.42
N ASN A 397 5.51 10.46 -5.56
CA ASN A 397 6.42 9.94 -6.57
C ASN A 397 7.02 11.08 -7.41
N THR A 398 8.32 11.32 -7.14
CA THR A 398 9.30 12.17 -7.81
C THR A 398 9.52 13.57 -7.19
N GLY A 399 10.57 13.66 -6.36
CA GLY A 399 11.20 14.92 -5.93
C GLY A 399 10.58 15.63 -4.71
N PRO A 400 11.27 16.62 -4.12
CA PRO A 400 10.89 17.29 -2.86
C PRO A 400 9.72 18.30 -3.02
N LEU A 401 8.78 17.99 -3.88
CA LEU A 401 7.67 18.85 -4.25
C LEU A 401 6.45 17.95 -4.27
N LEU A 402 5.46 18.21 -3.40
CA LEU A 402 4.03 18.23 -3.77
C LEU A 402 3.05 18.44 -2.60
N PRO A 403 3.50 18.54 -1.34
CA PRO A 403 2.76 19.36 -0.38
C PRO A 403 3.38 20.74 -0.13
N ASN A 404 4.72 20.81 0.00
CA ASN A 404 5.45 22.02 0.40
C ASN A 404 5.23 23.23 -0.53
N VAL A 405 5.07 23.00 -1.83
CA VAL A 405 4.78 24.04 -2.84
C VAL A 405 3.30 24.25 -3.12
N THR A 406 2.46 23.30 -2.71
CA THR A 406 1.02 23.30 -3.00
C THR A 406 0.29 24.32 -2.13
N THR A 407 0.56 24.30 -0.82
CA THR A 407 -0.06 25.24 0.11
C THR A 407 0.29 26.71 -0.20
N PRO A 408 1.56 27.09 -0.42
CA PRO A 408 1.91 28.45 -0.84
C PRO A 408 1.25 28.87 -2.16
N TYR A 409 1.15 27.95 -3.13
CA TYR A 409 0.47 28.24 -4.40
C TYR A 409 -1.00 28.60 -4.19
N TYR A 410 -1.73 27.84 -3.37
CA TYR A 410 -3.14 28.14 -3.10
C TYR A 410 -3.35 29.43 -2.32
N GLN A 411 -2.45 29.76 -1.38
CA GLN A 411 -2.49 31.04 -0.68
C GLN A 411 -2.31 32.21 -1.66
N TRP A 412 -1.33 32.11 -2.56
CA TRP A 412 -1.14 33.09 -3.64
C TRP A 412 -2.37 33.17 -4.55
N LEU A 413 -2.92 32.03 -4.96
CA LEU A 413 -4.09 31.96 -5.86
C LEU A 413 -5.31 32.66 -5.27
N VAL A 414 -5.55 32.48 -3.96
CA VAL A 414 -6.61 33.19 -3.23
C VAL A 414 -6.35 34.70 -3.22
N SER A 415 -5.11 35.12 -2.95
CA SER A 415 -4.74 36.56 -2.99
C SER A 415 -4.92 37.17 -4.39
N ASN A 416 -4.74 36.36 -5.43
CA ASN A 416 -4.94 36.74 -6.83
C ASN A 416 -6.37 36.46 -7.34
N ARG A 417 -7.34 36.24 -6.44
CA ARG A 417 -8.77 36.03 -6.75
C ARG A 417 -9.03 34.88 -7.72
N GLY A 418 -8.19 33.85 -7.71
CA GLY A 418 -8.31 32.67 -8.58
C GLY A 418 -7.73 32.82 -9.98
N TYR A 419 -7.24 34.01 -10.36
CA TYR A 419 -6.63 34.21 -11.67
C TYR A 419 -5.19 33.67 -11.68
N ASP A 420 -4.78 33.09 -12.79
CA ASP A 420 -3.42 32.60 -13.00
C ASP A 420 -3.08 32.67 -14.49
N GLY A 421 -2.44 33.77 -14.89
CA GLY A 421 -2.06 34.03 -16.28
C GLY A 421 -0.95 33.12 -16.80
N ASN A 422 -0.26 32.37 -15.93
CA ASN A 422 0.76 31.42 -16.33
C ASN A 422 0.16 30.10 -16.86
N ARG A 423 -1.16 29.90 -16.73
CA ARG A 423 -1.88 28.73 -17.25
C ARG A 423 -2.25 28.91 -18.73
N THR A 424 -1.25 28.72 -19.59
CA THR A 424 -1.33 28.95 -21.04
C THR A 424 -1.82 27.74 -21.84
N LEU A 425 -1.57 26.51 -21.38
CA LEU A 425 -2.05 25.30 -22.06
C LEU A 425 -3.51 25.04 -21.69
N LEU A 426 -4.33 24.60 -22.64
CA LEU A 426 -5.69 24.15 -22.35
C LEU A 426 -5.64 22.87 -21.49
N PHE A 427 -4.89 21.87 -21.96
CA PHE A 427 -4.53 20.66 -21.19
C PHE A 427 -3.37 19.93 -21.86
N PHE A 428 -2.77 18.96 -21.15
CA PHE A 428 -1.98 17.91 -21.78
C PHE A 428 -2.37 16.52 -21.27
N PHE A 429 -2.00 15.49 -22.03
CA PHE A 429 -1.95 14.12 -21.56
C PHE A 429 -0.55 13.54 -21.76
N ALA A 430 -0.03 12.90 -20.72
CA ALA A 430 1.16 12.04 -20.82
C ALA A 430 0.89 10.73 -20.07
N GLY A 431 0.98 9.60 -20.75
CA GLY A 431 0.85 8.30 -20.11
C GLY A 431 0.65 7.15 -21.09
N GLY A 432 0.64 5.93 -20.57
CA GLY A 432 0.26 4.76 -21.36
C GLY A 432 -1.19 4.91 -21.81
N VAL A 433 -1.41 4.83 -23.12
CA VAL A 433 -2.76 4.92 -23.72
C VAL A 433 -3.54 3.66 -23.34
N GLY A 434 -2.90 2.50 -23.50
CA GLY A 434 -3.52 1.20 -23.26
C GLY A 434 -4.75 0.97 -24.13
N ASP A 435 -5.15 -0.28 -24.28
CA ASP A 435 -6.36 -0.69 -24.97
C ASP A 435 -7.35 -1.38 -24.02
N GLY A 436 -8.60 -1.51 -24.48
CA GLY A 436 -9.66 -2.24 -23.78
C GLY A 436 -10.17 -1.57 -22.50
N GLU A 437 -10.56 -2.41 -21.53
CA GLU A 437 -11.27 -1.97 -20.32
C GLU A 437 -10.38 -1.18 -19.35
N TYR A 438 -9.06 -1.31 -19.45
CA TYR A 438 -8.08 -0.60 -18.61
C TYR A 438 -8.30 0.90 -18.58
N SER A 439 -8.42 1.51 -19.76
CA SER A 439 -8.60 2.94 -19.91
C SER A 439 -10.06 3.34 -20.09
N GLY A 440 -11.01 2.38 -19.97
CA GLY A 440 -12.43 2.61 -20.24
C GLY A 440 -12.68 3.20 -21.63
N GLY A 441 -11.74 3.03 -22.58
CA GLY A 441 -11.75 3.66 -23.91
C GLY A 441 -11.35 5.14 -23.93
N VAL A 442 -11.20 5.83 -22.79
CA VAL A 442 -10.96 7.28 -22.72
C VAL A 442 -9.62 7.67 -23.29
N ARG A 443 -8.54 6.97 -22.89
CA ARG A 443 -7.19 7.30 -23.35
C ARG A 443 -7.03 7.03 -24.85
N LEU A 444 -7.67 5.98 -25.36
CA LEU A 444 -7.73 5.70 -26.79
C LEU A 444 -8.52 6.78 -27.53
N ALA A 445 -9.68 7.18 -27.02
CA ALA A 445 -10.46 8.28 -27.59
C ALA A 445 -9.67 9.60 -27.61
N LEU A 446 -8.90 9.89 -26.56
CA LEU A 446 -7.98 11.04 -26.52
C LEU A 446 -6.88 10.93 -27.58
N LYS A 447 -6.28 9.74 -27.75
CA LYS A 447 -5.29 9.50 -28.81
C LYS A 447 -5.92 9.77 -30.18
N LEU A 448 -7.07 9.17 -30.47
CA LEU A 448 -7.78 9.33 -31.75
C LEU A 448 -8.18 10.79 -32.00
N LEU A 449 -8.69 11.49 -30.99
CA LEU A 449 -8.97 12.92 -31.08
C LEU A 449 -7.72 13.69 -31.51
N LEU A 450 -6.58 13.47 -30.84
CA LEU A 450 -5.39 14.31 -31.01
C LEU A 450 -4.53 13.90 -32.22
N THR A 451 -4.59 12.64 -32.66
CA THR A 451 -3.89 12.17 -33.87
C THR A 451 -4.68 12.42 -35.15
N ASN A 452 -6.02 12.51 -35.08
CA ASN A 452 -6.85 12.79 -36.27
C ASN A 452 -7.00 14.29 -36.56
N LEU A 453 -6.52 15.17 -35.69
CA LEU A 453 -6.48 16.61 -35.97
C LEU A 453 -5.39 16.89 -37.00
N THR A 454 -5.78 17.35 -38.19
CA THR A 454 -4.86 17.74 -39.28
C THR A 454 -3.86 18.82 -38.85
N SER A 455 -4.19 19.57 -37.80
CA SER A 455 -3.29 20.47 -37.08
C SER A 455 -3.71 20.50 -35.61
N PRO A 456 -3.06 19.76 -34.70
CA PRO A 456 -3.41 19.78 -33.28
C PRO A 456 -3.22 21.19 -32.70
N PRO A 457 -4.14 21.69 -31.85
CA PRO A 457 -4.00 23.00 -31.23
C PRO A 457 -2.68 23.13 -30.46
N ALA A 458 -2.00 24.27 -30.59
CA ALA A 458 -0.70 24.50 -29.93
C ALA A 458 -0.77 24.50 -28.40
N ASP A 459 -1.95 24.79 -27.85
CA ASP A 459 -2.29 24.78 -26.41
C ASP A 459 -2.70 23.40 -25.90
N VAL A 460 -2.68 22.36 -26.74
CA VAL A 460 -2.99 20.97 -26.37
C VAL A 460 -1.81 20.06 -26.68
N LYS A 461 -1.35 19.29 -25.69
CA LYS A 461 -0.20 18.39 -25.85
C LYS A 461 -0.54 16.94 -25.55
N PHE A 462 0.04 16.02 -26.30
CA PHE A 462 -0.13 14.57 -26.11
C PHE A 462 1.23 13.87 -26.17
N PHE A 463 1.51 13.07 -25.15
CA PHE A 463 2.71 12.26 -25.04
C PHE A 463 2.32 10.82 -24.70
N GLU A 464 2.73 9.87 -25.54
CA GLU A 464 2.55 8.45 -25.24
C GLU A 464 3.69 7.99 -24.32
N GLY A 465 3.35 7.56 -23.11
CA GLY A 465 4.32 7.18 -22.08
C GLY A 465 4.65 8.29 -21.06
N GLY A 466 5.71 8.08 -20.28
CA GLY A 466 6.17 9.01 -19.25
C GLY A 466 7.03 10.14 -19.83
N ILE A 467 6.96 11.32 -19.23
CA ILE A 467 7.73 12.51 -19.64
C ILE A 467 8.71 13.00 -18.56
N GLY A 468 9.02 12.14 -17.58
CA GLY A 468 9.95 12.43 -16.49
C GLY A 468 9.58 13.69 -15.70
N ASP A 469 10.60 14.45 -15.33
CA ASP A 469 10.49 15.63 -14.45
C ASP A 469 9.63 16.77 -15.03
N MET A 470 9.45 16.81 -16.36
CA MET A 470 8.60 17.79 -17.03
C MET A 470 7.10 17.66 -16.68
N TYR A 471 6.69 16.52 -16.11
CA TYR A 471 5.29 16.24 -15.83
C TYR A 471 4.66 17.28 -14.89
N GLY A 472 5.35 17.62 -13.80
CA GLY A 472 4.87 18.60 -12.83
C GLY A 472 4.80 20.02 -13.40
N ASP A 473 5.83 20.42 -14.14
CA ASP A 473 5.90 21.74 -14.76
C ASP A 473 4.77 21.96 -15.77
N LEU A 474 4.48 20.96 -16.60
CA LEU A 474 3.36 21.04 -17.54
C LEU A 474 2.01 21.15 -16.81
N LEU A 475 1.78 20.43 -15.70
CA LEU A 475 0.54 20.54 -14.94
C LEU A 475 0.32 21.98 -14.40
N ARG A 476 1.40 22.68 -14.00
CA ARG A 476 1.31 24.08 -13.54
C ARG A 476 0.89 25.04 -14.65
N THR A 477 1.22 24.73 -15.90
CA THR A 477 0.88 25.58 -17.06
C THR A 477 -0.50 25.27 -17.67
N CYS A 478 -1.20 24.25 -17.20
CA CYS A 478 -2.49 23.86 -17.77
C CYS A 478 -3.67 24.56 -17.12
N LYS A 479 -4.68 24.92 -17.91
CA LYS A 479 -5.99 25.35 -17.43
C LYS A 479 -6.74 24.17 -16.83
N PHE A 480 -6.77 23.05 -17.56
CA PHE A 480 -7.39 21.79 -17.15
C PHE A 480 -6.36 20.66 -17.14
N CYS A 481 -6.49 19.76 -16.17
CA CYS A 481 -5.69 18.56 -16.08
C CYS A 481 -6.60 17.36 -16.24
N ILE A 482 -6.43 16.65 -17.36
CA ILE A 482 -7.29 15.52 -17.68
C ILE A 482 -6.97 14.39 -16.68
N ALA A 483 -8.01 13.92 -16.01
CA ALA A 483 -7.99 12.72 -15.18
C ALA A 483 -8.78 11.63 -15.92
N PRO A 484 -8.16 10.99 -16.94
CA PRO A 484 -8.85 9.97 -17.71
C PRO A 484 -8.97 8.69 -16.90
N TYR A 485 -9.91 7.85 -17.31
CA TYR A 485 -10.10 6.51 -16.77
C TYR A 485 -8.80 5.68 -16.87
N GLY A 486 -8.60 4.82 -15.88
CA GLY A 486 -7.46 3.90 -15.74
C GLY A 486 -7.75 2.91 -14.60
N HIS A 487 -7.22 1.68 -14.65
CA HIS A 487 -7.07 0.93 -13.41
C HIS A 487 -6.13 1.72 -12.50
N GLY A 488 -6.54 2.02 -11.27
CA GLY A 488 -5.69 2.71 -10.31
C GLY A 488 -6.39 3.79 -9.50
N TRP A 489 -5.70 4.22 -8.45
CA TRP A 489 -6.11 5.06 -7.32
C TRP A 489 -6.44 6.53 -7.63
N GLY A 490 -6.88 6.85 -8.85
CA GLY A 490 -7.27 8.22 -9.20
C GLY A 490 -6.12 9.24 -9.11
N ILE A 491 -4.86 8.81 -9.21
CA ILE A 491 -3.68 9.67 -9.01
C ILE A 491 -3.70 10.96 -9.80
N ARG A 492 -4.31 10.93 -11.00
CA ARG A 492 -4.42 12.08 -11.89
C ARG A 492 -5.28 13.18 -11.28
N LEU A 493 -6.32 12.81 -10.53
CA LEU A 493 -7.10 13.78 -9.74
C LEU A 493 -6.22 14.39 -8.65
N VAL A 494 -5.54 13.55 -7.84
CA VAL A 494 -4.69 14.03 -6.74
C VAL A 494 -3.57 14.94 -7.28
N HIS A 495 -2.93 14.59 -8.39
CA HIS A 495 -1.95 15.43 -9.07
C HIS A 495 -2.56 16.75 -9.55
N SER A 496 -3.76 16.72 -10.14
CA SER A 496 -4.44 17.94 -10.59
C SER A 496 -4.63 18.91 -9.41
N VAL A 497 -5.12 18.40 -8.28
CA VAL A 497 -5.30 19.17 -7.04
C VAL A 497 -3.96 19.65 -6.49
N HIS A 498 -2.92 18.82 -6.45
CA HIS A 498 -1.61 19.23 -5.90
C HIS A 498 -0.92 20.31 -6.75
N PHE A 499 -1.14 20.30 -8.08
CA PHE A 499 -0.58 21.29 -8.98
C PHE A 499 -1.53 22.48 -9.26
N GLY A 500 -2.64 22.60 -8.53
CA GLY A 500 -3.57 23.74 -8.67
C GLY A 500 -4.34 23.78 -9.99
N CYS A 501 -4.37 22.67 -10.71
CA CYS A 501 -4.92 22.56 -12.05
C CYS A 501 -6.34 21.99 -11.99
N ILE A 502 -7.28 22.59 -12.72
CA ILE A 502 -8.69 22.20 -12.66
C ILE A 502 -8.82 20.76 -13.18
N PRO A 503 -9.25 19.78 -12.36
CA PRO A 503 -9.40 18.41 -12.81
C PRO A 503 -10.52 18.32 -13.85
N ALA A 504 -10.21 17.79 -15.03
CA ALA A 504 -11.20 17.37 -16.03
C ALA A 504 -11.37 15.84 -15.90
N ILE A 505 -12.36 15.42 -15.12
CA ILE A 505 -12.56 14.03 -14.71
C ILE A 505 -13.34 13.30 -15.80
N ILE A 506 -12.67 12.34 -16.46
CA ILE A 506 -13.27 11.51 -17.53
C ILE A 506 -13.27 10.06 -17.07
N GLN A 507 -14.10 9.79 -16.06
CA GLN A 507 -14.13 8.52 -15.34
C GLN A 507 -15.58 8.12 -14.99
N ASP A 508 -16.37 7.77 -16.01
CA ASP A 508 -17.83 7.58 -15.93
C ASP A 508 -18.30 6.65 -14.81
N ASN A 509 -17.51 5.65 -14.44
CA ASN A 509 -17.85 4.65 -13.43
C ASN A 509 -16.92 4.69 -12.20
N VAL A 510 -16.18 5.79 -11.99
CA VAL A 510 -15.26 5.92 -10.85
C VAL A 510 -15.75 7.01 -9.92
N TYR A 511 -16.07 6.58 -8.72
CA TYR A 511 -16.32 7.43 -7.57
C TYR A 511 -15.00 7.99 -7.04
N GLN A 512 -14.94 9.30 -6.86
CA GLN A 512 -13.76 10.03 -6.47
C GLN A 512 -13.64 10.11 -4.94
N PRO A 513 -12.43 10.41 -4.41
CA PRO A 513 -12.24 10.60 -2.99
C PRO A 513 -13.25 11.58 -2.38
N PHE A 514 -13.97 11.13 -1.36
CA PHE A 514 -14.92 11.98 -0.63
C PHE A 514 -16.07 12.58 -1.48
N GLU A 515 -16.37 12.00 -2.64
CA GLU A 515 -17.37 12.55 -3.58
C GLU A 515 -18.80 12.62 -3.01
N ASP A 516 -19.11 11.93 -1.89
CA ASP A 516 -20.44 12.02 -1.24
C ASP A 516 -20.63 13.30 -0.43
N PHE A 517 -19.56 14.06 -0.21
CA PHE A 517 -19.63 15.28 0.61
C PHE A 517 -18.66 16.40 0.19
N LEU A 518 -17.73 16.17 -0.74
CA LEU A 518 -17.05 17.26 -1.42
C LEU A 518 -17.84 17.71 -2.66
N PRO A 519 -18.09 19.02 -2.84
CA PRO A 519 -18.82 19.53 -4.01
C PRO A 519 -17.85 19.60 -5.20
N TYR A 520 -17.67 18.48 -5.90
CA TYR A 520 -16.73 18.36 -7.02
C TYR A 520 -17.00 19.38 -8.14
N GLU A 521 -18.26 19.78 -8.33
CA GLU A 521 -18.70 20.82 -9.25
C GLU A 521 -18.15 22.22 -8.91
N GLU A 522 -17.76 22.48 -7.66
CA GLU A 522 -17.14 23.76 -7.26
C GLU A 522 -15.67 23.86 -7.70
N PHE A 523 -14.99 22.73 -7.98
CA PHE A 523 -13.53 22.73 -8.19
C PHE A 523 -13.03 21.85 -9.34
N SER A 524 -13.92 21.15 -10.05
CA SER A 524 -13.58 20.26 -11.15
C SER A 524 -14.65 20.30 -12.25
N VAL A 525 -14.33 19.70 -13.40
CA VAL A 525 -15.26 19.49 -14.51
C VAL A 525 -15.36 18.00 -14.78
N ARG A 526 -16.57 17.44 -14.73
CA ARG A 526 -16.82 16.04 -15.09
C ARG A 526 -17.26 15.97 -16.55
N MET A 527 -16.60 15.09 -17.32
CA MET A 527 -16.91 14.84 -18.72
C MET A 527 -17.10 13.34 -18.92
N ARG A 528 -18.00 12.95 -19.82
CA ARG A 528 -18.21 11.55 -20.17
C ARG A 528 -17.26 11.13 -21.27
N LEU A 529 -17.05 9.82 -21.44
CA LEU A 529 -16.34 9.30 -22.62
C LEU A 529 -16.92 9.85 -23.93
N ALA A 530 -18.25 9.97 -24.01
CA ALA A 530 -18.96 10.49 -25.18
C ALA A 530 -18.64 11.96 -25.49
N ASP A 531 -18.16 12.73 -24.52
CA ASP A 531 -17.83 14.14 -24.69
C ASP A 531 -16.37 14.33 -25.18
N VAL A 532 -15.53 13.29 -25.13
CA VAL A 532 -14.11 13.34 -25.54
C VAL A 532 -13.91 13.86 -26.98
N PRO A 533 -14.69 13.42 -27.99
CA PRO A 533 -14.53 13.94 -29.36
C PRO A 533 -14.71 15.47 -29.49
N HIS A 534 -15.45 16.10 -28.58
CA HIS A 534 -15.71 17.54 -28.55
C HIS A 534 -15.02 18.25 -27.38
N MET A 535 -14.11 17.56 -26.68
CA MET A 535 -13.58 18.04 -25.41
C MET A 535 -12.86 19.38 -25.53
N VAL A 536 -12.10 19.61 -26.61
CA VAL A 536 -11.40 20.88 -26.83
C VAL A 536 -12.39 22.05 -26.93
N GLU A 537 -13.49 21.86 -27.67
CA GLU A 537 -14.53 22.87 -27.85
C GLU A 537 -15.25 23.14 -26.51
N LEU A 538 -15.63 22.08 -25.81
CA LEU A 538 -16.32 22.17 -24.52
C LEU A 538 -15.47 22.87 -23.45
N LEU A 539 -14.19 22.51 -23.31
CA LEU A 539 -13.31 23.14 -22.34
C LEU A 539 -13.02 24.61 -22.66
N ARG A 540 -13.06 25.01 -23.94
CA ARG A 540 -12.90 26.41 -24.36
C ARG A 540 -14.12 27.29 -24.06
N THR A 541 -15.27 26.70 -23.75
CA THR A 541 -16.46 27.48 -23.34
C THR A 541 -16.30 28.14 -21.96
N TYR A 542 -15.35 27.67 -21.15
CA TYR A 542 -15.07 28.25 -19.84
C TYR A 542 -14.37 29.59 -19.97
N THR A 543 -15.03 30.64 -19.49
CA THR A 543 -14.46 31.98 -19.34
C THR A 543 -13.40 32.01 -18.24
N GLU A 544 -12.49 32.99 -18.27
CA GLU A 544 -11.47 33.15 -17.21
C GLU A 544 -12.10 33.33 -15.83
N ASP A 545 -13.27 33.97 -15.72
CA ASP A 545 -13.99 34.10 -14.45
C ASP A 545 -14.51 32.76 -13.93
N GLN A 546 -14.98 31.87 -14.82
CA GLN A 546 -15.38 30.51 -14.43
C GLN A 546 -14.16 29.67 -14.02
N LEU A 547 -13.04 29.80 -14.75
CA LEU A 547 -11.78 29.13 -14.38
C LEU A 547 -11.27 29.63 -13.02
N ALA A 548 -11.34 30.94 -12.76
CA ALA A 548 -10.96 31.53 -11.49
C ALA A 548 -11.83 31.01 -10.34
N LYS A 549 -13.16 30.88 -10.55
CA LYS A 549 -14.08 30.28 -9.56
C LYS A 549 -13.72 28.83 -9.25
N LEU A 550 -13.46 28.00 -10.26
CA LEU A 550 -13.06 26.60 -10.07
C LEU A 550 -11.72 26.49 -9.31
N ARG A 551 -10.76 27.37 -9.60
CA ARG A 551 -9.48 27.46 -8.89
C ARG A 551 -9.64 27.91 -7.43
N LEU A 552 -10.57 28.83 -7.14
CA LEU A 552 -10.91 29.18 -5.77
C LEU A 552 -11.61 28.01 -5.04
N GLY A 553 -12.44 27.24 -5.74
CA GLY A 553 -12.98 25.98 -5.23
C GLY A 553 -11.86 24.99 -4.87
N LEU A 554 -10.86 24.81 -5.75
CA LEU A 554 -9.68 24.01 -5.44
C LEU A 554 -8.98 24.52 -4.18
N ALA A 555 -8.75 25.84 -4.06
CA ALA A 555 -8.13 26.44 -2.88
C ALA A 555 -8.91 26.20 -1.58
N LYS A 556 -10.23 26.02 -1.66
CA LYS A 556 -11.10 25.69 -0.52
C LYS A 556 -10.97 24.22 -0.08
N TYR A 557 -10.73 23.30 -1.02
CA TYR A 557 -10.81 21.86 -0.77
C TYR A 557 -9.50 21.08 -0.91
N TYR A 558 -8.42 21.68 -1.42
CA TYR A 558 -7.17 20.96 -1.73
C TYR A 558 -6.58 20.20 -0.53
N ARG A 559 -6.75 20.76 0.68
CA ARG A 559 -6.29 20.17 1.95
C ARG A 559 -6.89 18.78 2.18
N ALA A 560 -8.07 18.49 1.64
CA ALA A 560 -8.67 17.15 1.70
C ALA A 560 -7.86 16.08 0.96
N PHE A 561 -6.99 16.48 0.02
CA PHE A 561 -6.19 15.58 -0.82
C PHE A 561 -4.73 15.47 -0.37
N ILE A 562 -4.39 16.03 0.79
CA ILE A 562 -3.05 15.98 1.39
C ILE A 562 -3.16 15.27 2.74
N TRP A 563 -2.33 14.24 2.94
CA TRP A 563 -2.31 13.46 4.18
C TRP A 563 -1.48 14.17 5.25
N GLU A 564 -0.34 14.72 4.86
CA GLU A 564 0.65 15.33 5.72
C GLU A 564 0.16 16.64 6.38
N ARG A 565 -0.12 16.60 7.68
CA ARG A 565 -0.61 17.74 8.48
C ARG A 565 0.37 18.91 8.51
N GLU A 566 1.68 18.65 8.48
CA GLU A 566 2.75 19.65 8.44
C GLU A 566 2.67 20.57 7.21
N PHE A 567 2.03 20.10 6.14
CA PHE A 567 1.76 20.91 4.94
C PHE A 567 0.32 21.43 4.88
N GLY A 568 -0.40 21.35 5.99
CA GLY A 568 -1.81 21.71 6.10
C GLY A 568 -2.75 20.63 5.58
N GLY A 569 -2.31 19.39 5.41
CA GLY A 569 -3.20 18.28 5.03
C GLY A 569 -4.37 18.09 6.00
N MET A 570 -5.50 17.66 5.45
CA MET A 570 -6.71 17.31 6.20
C MET A 570 -7.32 15.97 5.77
N ALA A 571 -6.62 15.16 4.94
CA ALA A 571 -7.16 13.90 4.44
C ALA A 571 -7.53 12.94 5.58
N TYR A 572 -6.81 12.98 6.70
CA TYR A 572 -7.15 12.23 7.92
C TYR A 572 -8.51 12.66 8.49
N GLU A 573 -8.72 13.95 8.69
CA GLU A 573 -9.96 14.51 9.23
C GLU A 573 -11.15 14.25 8.30
N TRP A 574 -10.96 14.36 6.98
CA TRP A 574 -11.99 14.01 6.01
C TRP A 574 -12.27 12.51 5.97
N THR A 575 -11.27 11.67 6.19
CA THR A 575 -11.46 10.21 6.37
C THR A 575 -12.31 9.93 7.61
N LEU A 576 -12.03 10.59 8.74
CA LEU A 576 -12.84 10.49 9.95
C LEU A 576 -14.27 10.96 9.74
N ALA A 577 -14.48 12.10 9.05
CA ALA A 577 -15.83 12.59 8.71
C ALA A 577 -16.58 11.59 7.82
N GLY A 578 -15.89 11.00 6.84
CA GLY A 578 -16.41 9.93 6.01
C GLY A 578 -16.86 8.72 6.83
N LEU A 579 -15.99 8.21 7.70
CA LEU A 579 -16.28 7.09 8.61
C LEU A 579 -17.42 7.42 9.58
N GLN A 580 -17.44 8.64 10.13
CA GLN A 580 -18.52 9.11 11.01
C GLN A 580 -19.88 9.04 10.30
N ARG A 581 -19.93 9.48 9.04
CA ARG A 581 -21.14 9.39 8.23
C ARG A 581 -21.59 7.93 8.07
N ARG A 582 -20.67 6.99 7.82
CA ARG A 582 -20.99 5.55 7.71
C ARG A 582 -21.51 4.99 9.04
N ALA A 583 -20.89 5.36 10.16
CA ALA A 583 -21.35 4.96 11.49
C ALA A 583 -22.80 5.42 11.75
N TYR A 584 -23.12 6.67 11.43
CA TYR A 584 -24.48 7.19 11.59
C TYR A 584 -25.50 6.58 10.63
N HIS A 585 -25.10 6.21 9.40
CA HIS A 585 -25.98 5.47 8.49
C HIS A 585 -26.28 4.05 8.96
N LEU A 586 -25.47 3.47 9.84
CA LEU A 586 -25.77 2.18 10.48
C LEU A 586 -26.78 2.35 11.62
N ASP A 587 -26.70 3.47 12.36
CA ASP A 587 -27.59 3.77 13.48
C ASP A 587 -28.93 4.40 13.05
N GLY A 588 -29.01 4.96 11.83
CA GLY A 588 -30.25 5.40 11.18
C GLY A 588 -30.74 4.36 10.18
N GLU A 589 -31.98 3.93 10.29
CA GLU A 589 -32.65 2.86 9.50
C GLU A 589 -32.59 3.00 7.95
N TYR A 590 -31.41 2.87 7.32
CA TYR A 590 -31.26 2.98 5.86
C TYR A 590 -30.42 1.86 5.23
N PHE A 591 -30.50 0.66 5.83
CA PHE A 591 -30.07 -0.60 5.20
C PHE A 591 -31.06 -1.75 5.44
N HIS A 592 -32.37 -1.46 5.40
CA HIS A 592 -33.41 -2.47 5.21
C HIS A 592 -33.89 -2.49 3.76
#